data_AF-A0A6M0S5B8-F1
#
_entry.id   AF-A0A6M0S5B8-F1
#
_cell.length_a   1.000
_cell.length_b   1.000
_cell.length_c   1.000
_cell.angle_alpha   90.00
_cell.angle_beta   90.00
_cell.angle_gamma   90.00
#
_symmetry.space_group_name_H-M   'P 1'
#
loop_
_entity.id
_entity.type
_entity.pdbx_description
1 polymer ?
#
loop_
_entity_poly.entity_id
_entity_poly.type
_entity_poly.pdbx_seq_one_letter_code
_entity_poly.pdbx_strand_id
1 'polypeptide(L)'
;MFRTPVLLVGSLLLMGPAAIAQALTGQFAQGLSPSSRDDFERLDDLIIPIEATSGSCPQEVRFWKETHRNFEAGENSGIMLDVSSVSRGKTEFIDSQEHSVTFRTPLAPEFYNCVGKLGESEEHYRPLYSLWFEEGHVYFHFDISPIAPEPHENWYFATITHQEIVGQYPYVRWAAGD
;
A
#
# COMPACT_ATOMS: atom_id res chain seq x y z
N MET A 1 26.49 41.48 48.01
CA MET A 1 25.86 42.22 49.13
C MET A 1 24.69 42.97 48.52
N PHE A 2 23.41 42.80 48.84
CA PHE A 2 22.72 42.43 50.06
C PHE A 2 21.52 41.50 49.75
N ARG A 3 21.25 40.61 50.71
CA ARG A 3 20.03 39.79 50.86
C ARG A 3 18.91 40.62 51.51
N THR A 4 17.64 40.32 51.22
CA THR A 4 16.47 40.13 52.15
C THR A 4 15.13 40.31 51.41
N PRO A 5 13.97 39.87 51.94
CA PRO A 5 13.66 38.68 52.75
C PRO A 5 12.42 37.89 52.25
N VAL A 6 12.18 36.76 52.91
CA VAL A 6 11.05 35.81 52.83
C VAL A 6 9.93 36.22 53.80
N LEU A 7 8.66 35.92 53.48
CA LEU A 7 7.57 35.48 54.40
C LEU A 7 6.35 35.06 53.54
N LEU A 8 6.02 33.77 53.35
CA LEU A 8 5.28 32.82 54.19
C LEU A 8 3.82 33.22 54.52
N VAL A 9 2.89 32.31 54.19
CA VAL A 9 1.75 31.79 54.99
C VAL A 9 0.54 31.51 54.07
N GLY A 10 -0.01 30.29 54.16
CA GLY A 10 -1.36 30.03 53.65
C GLY A 10 -1.74 28.58 53.39
N SER A 11 -1.52 27.65 54.33
CA SER A 11 -2.17 26.35 54.31
C SER A 11 -3.65 26.48 54.68
N LEU A 12 -4.55 25.95 53.86
CA LEU A 12 -5.92 25.64 54.29
C LEU A 12 -6.25 24.18 53.94
N LEU A 13 -6.28 23.36 54.98
CA LEU A 13 -6.90 22.04 55.01
C LEU A 13 -8.42 22.23 55.11
N LEU A 14 -9.18 21.58 54.23
CA LEU A 14 -10.58 21.25 54.48
C LEU A 14 -10.80 19.77 54.16
N MET A 15 -11.11 19.03 55.22
CA MET A 15 -11.52 17.64 55.23
C MET A 15 -13.04 17.51 55.04
N GLY A 16 -13.45 16.50 54.27
CA GLY A 16 -14.68 15.72 54.48
C GLY A 16 -15.73 15.79 53.34
N PRO A 17 -16.66 14.82 53.23
CA PRO A 17 -16.56 13.40 53.57
C PRO A 17 -16.98 12.44 52.42
N ALA A 18 -16.77 11.17 52.72
CA ALA A 18 -17.14 9.90 52.09
C ALA A 18 -18.25 9.82 51.01
N ALA A 19 -17.89 9.07 49.94
CA ALA A 19 -18.59 7.95 49.32
C ALA A 19 -20.04 8.14 48.81
N ILE A 20 -20.18 8.12 47.47
CA ILE A 20 -21.26 7.40 46.80
C ILE A 20 -20.62 6.54 45.69
N ALA A 21 -20.70 5.23 45.85
CA ALA A 21 -20.45 4.26 44.81
C ALA A 21 -21.68 4.20 43.89
N GLN A 22 -21.48 4.38 42.59
CA GLN A 22 -22.37 3.82 41.57
C GLN A 22 -21.50 3.27 40.43
N ALA A 23 -21.55 1.96 40.31
CA ALA A 23 -21.07 1.24 39.15
C ALA A 23 -21.95 1.58 37.95
N LEU A 24 -21.35 2.13 36.90
CA LEU A 24 -21.85 2.04 35.54
C LEU A 24 -20.69 1.56 34.68
N THR A 25 -20.57 0.24 34.60
CA THR A 25 -19.95 -0.45 33.49
C THR A 25 -20.69 -0.05 32.21
N GLY A 26 -20.12 0.89 31.46
CA GLY A 26 -20.60 1.33 30.15
C GLY A 26 -19.43 1.37 29.19
N GLN A 27 -19.40 0.37 28.31
CA GLN A 27 -18.37 0.12 27.31
C GLN A 27 -18.14 1.33 26.40
N PHE A 28 -16.93 1.87 26.40
CA PHE A 28 -16.34 2.52 25.22
C PHE A 28 -14.86 2.14 25.12
N ALA A 29 -14.59 0.83 25.12
CA ALA A 29 -13.53 0.33 24.26
C ALA A 29 -14.14 0.28 22.86
N GLN A 30 -14.09 1.41 22.14
CA GLN A 30 -14.20 1.33 20.69
C GLN A 30 -12.99 0.53 20.24
N GLY A 31 -13.22 -0.76 20.00
CA GLY A 31 -12.24 -1.65 19.42
C GLY A 31 -11.66 -0.97 18.20
N LEU A 32 -10.34 -0.85 18.17
CA LEU A 32 -9.63 -0.71 16.91
C LEU A 32 -10.07 -1.92 16.08
N SER A 33 -10.84 -1.65 15.02
CA SER A 33 -11.20 -2.65 14.02
C SER A 33 -9.93 -3.38 13.57
N PRO A 34 -9.89 -4.72 13.54
CA PRO A 34 -8.77 -5.49 13.00
C PRO A 34 -8.63 -5.37 11.47
N SER A 35 -9.44 -4.52 10.81
CA SER A 35 -9.73 -4.61 9.36
C SER A 35 -8.63 -4.14 8.41
N SER A 36 -7.40 -3.90 8.86
CA SER A 36 -6.29 -3.64 7.92
C SER A 36 -5.17 -4.67 8.01
N ARG A 37 -5.23 -5.60 8.97
CA ARG A 37 -4.26 -6.69 9.11
C ARG A 37 -4.82 -8.02 8.63
N ASP A 38 -6.12 -8.25 8.87
CA ASP A 38 -6.80 -9.48 8.43
C ASP A 38 -7.06 -9.49 6.91
N ASP A 39 -7.11 -8.34 6.24
CA ASP A 39 -7.29 -8.27 4.77
C ASP A 39 -6.02 -8.72 4.00
N PHE A 40 -4.83 -8.64 4.62
CA PHE A 40 -3.59 -9.12 4.00
C PHE A 40 -3.41 -10.65 4.09
N GLU A 41 -4.23 -11.37 4.89
CA GLU A 41 -4.21 -12.85 4.93
C GLU A 41 -4.86 -13.50 3.68
N ARG A 42 -5.47 -12.71 2.79
CA ARG A 42 -6.12 -13.17 1.56
C ARG A 42 -5.33 -12.87 0.28
N LEU A 43 -4.05 -12.55 0.40
CA LEU A 43 -3.22 -12.25 -0.75
C LEU A 43 -2.59 -13.50 -1.34
N ASP A 44 -2.84 -13.72 -2.64
CA ASP A 44 -2.20 -14.76 -3.41
C ASP A 44 -0.81 -14.28 -3.87
N ASP A 45 0.20 -15.13 -3.69
CA ASP A 45 1.54 -14.89 -4.21
C ASP A 45 1.54 -15.10 -5.74
N LEU A 46 1.96 -14.08 -6.49
CA LEU A 46 2.24 -14.16 -7.91
C LEU A 46 3.74 -13.95 -8.14
N ILE A 47 4.43 -14.99 -8.60
CA ILE A 47 5.86 -14.94 -8.88
C ILE A 47 6.05 -14.93 -10.40
N ILE A 48 6.75 -13.93 -10.91
CA ILE A 48 6.98 -13.75 -12.36
C ILE A 48 8.48 -13.69 -12.62
N PRO A 49 9.00 -14.48 -13.58
CA PRO A 49 10.41 -14.42 -13.94
C PRO A 49 10.79 -13.06 -14.55
N ILE A 50 12.05 -12.68 -14.38
CA ILE A 50 12.62 -11.50 -15.05
C ILE A 50 13.41 -11.93 -16.28
N GLU A 51 13.09 -11.31 -17.40
CA GLU A 51 13.87 -11.38 -18.63
C GLU A 51 14.99 -10.35 -18.57
N ALA A 52 16.18 -10.81 -18.18
CA ALA A 52 17.37 -9.98 -18.16
C ALA A 52 17.86 -9.71 -19.60
N THR A 53 18.01 -8.42 -19.93
CA THR A 53 18.67 -7.99 -21.17
C THR A 53 20.17 -7.83 -20.94
N SER A 54 20.58 -7.25 -19.80
CA SER A 54 21.98 -7.14 -19.39
C SER A 54 22.13 -6.88 -17.88
N GLY A 55 23.35 -7.02 -17.37
CA GLY A 55 23.67 -6.76 -15.95
C GLY A 55 23.27 -7.90 -15.02
N SER A 56 23.29 -7.60 -13.72
CA SER A 56 22.92 -8.52 -12.65
C SER A 56 21.47 -8.25 -12.26
N CYS A 57 20.56 -9.13 -12.69
CA CYS A 57 19.13 -9.01 -12.42
C CYS A 57 18.65 -10.09 -11.43
N PRO A 58 17.60 -9.82 -10.65
CA PRO A 58 16.90 -10.86 -9.91
C PRO A 58 16.34 -11.91 -10.89
N GLN A 59 16.18 -13.16 -10.44
CA GLN A 59 15.61 -14.22 -11.29
C GLN A 59 14.11 -14.06 -11.49
N GLU A 60 13.43 -13.51 -10.48
CA GLU A 60 11.99 -13.34 -10.42
C GLU A 60 11.65 -12.18 -9.48
N VAL A 61 10.42 -11.71 -9.60
CA VAL A 61 9.79 -10.77 -8.67
C VAL A 61 8.49 -11.37 -8.15
N ARG A 62 8.11 -10.95 -6.95
CA ARG A 62 6.85 -11.34 -6.32
C ARG A 62 5.89 -10.17 -6.33
N PHE A 63 4.64 -10.47 -6.61
CA PHE A 63 3.50 -9.61 -6.36
C PHE A 63 2.60 -10.30 -5.33
N TRP A 64 1.97 -9.50 -4.48
CA TRP A 64 0.83 -9.94 -3.68
C TRP A 64 -0.44 -9.44 -4.34
N LYS A 65 -1.38 -10.35 -4.58
CA LYS A 65 -2.63 -10.03 -5.27
C LYS A 65 -3.84 -10.29 -4.39
N GLU A 66 -4.80 -9.38 -4.44
CA GLU A 66 -6.16 -9.58 -3.91
C GLU A 66 -7.15 -9.64 -5.08
N THR A 67 -8.10 -10.55 -4.99
CA THR A 67 -9.24 -10.60 -5.90
C THR A 67 -10.52 -10.84 -5.08
N HIS A 68 -11.40 -9.85 -5.09
CA HIS A 68 -12.69 -9.85 -4.41
C HIS A 68 -13.80 -9.76 -5.45
N ARG A 69 -14.47 -10.88 -5.70
CA ARG A 69 -15.68 -10.90 -6.51
C ARG A 69 -16.89 -10.54 -5.64
N ASN A 70 -17.55 -9.43 -5.96
CA ASN A 70 -18.85 -9.13 -5.38
C ASN A 70 -19.94 -9.79 -6.22
N PHE A 71 -20.87 -10.46 -5.55
CA PHE A 71 -21.91 -11.30 -6.17
C PHE A 71 -22.86 -10.54 -7.12
N GLU A 72 -22.88 -9.19 -7.12
CA GLU A 72 -23.93 -8.42 -7.81
C GLU A 72 -23.51 -7.58 -9.03
N ALA A 73 -22.24 -7.42 -9.41
CA ALA A 73 -21.88 -6.77 -10.72
C ALA A 73 -20.38 -6.55 -10.99
N GLY A 74 -19.50 -6.63 -9.99
CA GLY A 74 -18.13 -6.13 -10.14
C GLY A 74 -17.09 -6.91 -9.35
N GLU A 75 -15.87 -6.87 -9.87
CA GLU A 75 -14.68 -7.36 -9.22
C GLU A 75 -13.87 -6.18 -8.68
N ASN A 76 -13.45 -6.28 -7.42
CA ASN A 76 -12.41 -5.44 -6.87
C ASN A 76 -11.15 -6.27 -6.78
N SER A 77 -10.08 -5.79 -7.40
CA SER A 77 -8.81 -6.47 -7.40
C SER A 77 -7.69 -5.49 -7.04
N GLY A 78 -6.57 -6.03 -6.62
CA GLY A 78 -5.46 -5.24 -6.15
C GLY A 78 -4.16 -6.00 -6.30
N ILE A 79 -3.09 -5.24 -6.51
CA ILE A 79 -1.75 -5.78 -6.74
C ILE A 79 -0.72 -4.92 -6.04
N MET A 80 0.17 -5.56 -5.31
CA MET A 80 1.28 -4.94 -4.59
C MET A 80 2.58 -5.59 -5.03
N LEU A 81 3.55 -4.78 -5.47
CA LEU A 81 4.88 -5.31 -5.81
C LEU A 81 5.72 -5.48 -4.55
N ASP A 82 6.25 -6.70 -4.34
CA ASP A 82 7.27 -6.96 -3.33
C ASP A 82 8.64 -6.51 -3.85
N VAL A 83 9.04 -5.31 -3.42
CA VAL A 83 10.38 -4.75 -3.72
C VAL A 83 11.45 -5.14 -2.70
N SER A 84 11.11 -5.89 -1.64
CA SER A 84 12.03 -6.14 -0.51
C SER A 84 13.27 -6.96 -0.90
N SER A 85 13.13 -7.80 -1.93
CA SER A 85 14.19 -8.65 -2.48
C SER A 85 15.13 -7.89 -3.41
N VAL A 86 14.70 -6.77 -4.01
CA VAL A 86 15.43 -6.05 -5.05
C VAL A 86 15.85 -4.64 -4.66
N SER A 87 15.33 -4.12 -3.54
CA SER A 87 15.54 -2.74 -3.11
C SER A 87 16.02 -2.61 -1.66
N ARG A 88 16.76 -1.51 -1.42
CA ARG A 88 17.08 -0.97 -0.08
C ARG A 88 16.65 0.50 0.03
N GLY A 89 15.95 1.03 -0.96
CA GLY A 89 15.58 2.43 -1.10
C GLY A 89 14.11 2.69 -0.80
N LYS A 90 13.72 3.95 -0.94
CA LYS A 90 12.33 4.37 -0.80
C LYS A 90 11.66 4.43 -2.16
N THR A 91 10.45 3.88 -2.26
CA THR A 91 9.59 3.98 -3.44
C THR A 91 8.97 5.36 -3.56
N GLU A 92 8.80 5.83 -4.79
CA GLU A 92 8.25 7.14 -5.14
C GLU A 92 7.20 7.02 -6.23
N PHE A 93 6.20 7.91 -6.21
CA PHE A 93 5.31 8.15 -7.34
C PHE A 93 6.05 8.95 -8.40
N ILE A 94 6.00 8.49 -9.65
CA ILE A 94 6.56 9.20 -10.80
C ILE A 94 5.47 9.89 -11.60
N ASP A 95 4.38 9.19 -11.84
CA ASP A 95 3.25 9.70 -12.60
C ASP A 95 1.95 9.05 -12.12
N SER A 96 0.85 9.80 -12.24
CA SER A 96 -0.49 9.31 -11.95
C SER A 96 -1.49 10.04 -12.81
N GLN A 97 -2.22 9.27 -13.60
CA GLN A 97 -3.26 9.69 -14.50
C GLN A 97 -4.57 8.98 -14.13
N GLU A 98 -5.65 9.28 -14.84
CA GLU A 98 -6.97 8.71 -14.57
C GLU A 98 -6.98 7.18 -14.61
N HIS A 99 -6.24 6.58 -15.54
CA HIS A 99 -6.23 5.14 -15.77
C HIS A 99 -4.87 4.47 -15.53
N SER A 100 -3.86 5.21 -15.11
CA SER A 100 -2.53 4.65 -14.93
C SER A 100 -1.73 5.30 -13.81
N VAL A 101 -0.80 4.55 -13.25
CA VAL A 101 0.11 5.01 -12.21
C VAL A 101 1.47 4.36 -12.38
N THR A 102 2.53 5.14 -12.18
CA THR A 102 3.91 4.68 -12.25
C THR A 102 4.63 4.96 -10.94
N PHE A 103 5.27 3.92 -10.42
CA PHE A 103 6.13 3.97 -9.26
C PHE A 103 7.58 3.70 -9.66
N ARG A 104 8.51 4.27 -8.91
CA ARG A 104 9.95 4.01 -9.04
C ARG A 104 10.53 3.63 -7.69
N THR A 105 11.34 2.59 -7.69
CA THR A 105 12.04 2.10 -6.50
C THR A 105 13.53 1.96 -6.79
N PRO A 106 14.44 2.58 -6.01
CA PRO A 106 15.88 2.40 -6.18
C PRO A 106 16.29 0.94 -5.97
N LEU A 107 17.20 0.43 -6.80
CA LEU A 107 17.71 -0.94 -6.67
C LEU A 107 18.76 -1.04 -5.56
N ALA A 108 18.85 -2.23 -4.98
CA ALA A 108 19.98 -2.60 -4.13
C ALA A 108 21.29 -2.62 -4.97
N PRO A 109 22.46 -2.38 -4.36
CA PRO A 109 23.74 -2.30 -5.08
C PRO A 109 24.03 -3.50 -5.99
N GLU A 110 23.63 -4.71 -5.57
CA GLU A 110 23.78 -5.96 -6.33
C GLU A 110 22.99 -6.01 -7.64
N PHE A 111 21.94 -5.19 -7.77
CA PHE A 111 21.09 -5.11 -8.97
C PHE A 111 21.20 -3.77 -9.70
N TYR A 112 22.10 -2.86 -9.28
CA TYR A 112 22.14 -1.49 -9.78
C TYR A 112 22.42 -1.36 -11.29
N ASN A 113 23.02 -2.39 -11.89
CA ASN A 113 23.28 -2.47 -13.33
C ASN A 113 22.26 -3.33 -14.08
N CYS A 114 21.19 -3.81 -13.43
CA CYS A 114 20.16 -4.61 -14.08
C CYS A 114 19.46 -3.81 -15.17
N VAL A 115 19.41 -4.39 -16.36
CA VAL A 115 18.52 -3.95 -17.44
C VAL A 115 17.68 -5.16 -17.82
N GLY A 116 16.37 -5.07 -17.60
CA GLY A 116 15.46 -6.20 -17.81
C GLY A 116 14.01 -5.82 -17.61
N LYS A 117 13.12 -6.79 -17.80
CA LYS A 117 11.66 -6.59 -17.68
C LYS A 117 10.98 -7.85 -17.16
N LEU A 118 9.71 -7.75 -16.78
CA LEU A 118 8.88 -8.93 -16.56
C LEU A 118 8.91 -9.82 -17.80
N GLY A 119 9.13 -11.11 -17.58
CA GLY A 119 8.90 -12.13 -18.59
C GLY A 119 7.41 -12.41 -18.80
N GLU A 120 7.17 -13.47 -19.56
CA GLU A 120 5.86 -14.01 -19.82
C GLU A 120 5.19 -14.58 -18.56
N SER A 121 3.87 -14.43 -18.47
CA SER A 121 3.03 -15.01 -17.42
C SER A 121 1.63 -15.25 -17.96
N GLU A 122 1.04 -16.39 -17.65
CA GLU A 122 -0.34 -16.76 -18.02
C GLU A 122 -1.38 -16.12 -17.08
N GLU A 123 -0.97 -15.15 -16.25
CA GLU A 123 -1.85 -14.49 -15.30
C GLU A 123 -2.85 -13.56 -16.00
N HIS A 124 -4.12 -13.63 -15.60
CA HIS A 124 -5.22 -12.96 -16.30
C HIS A 124 -5.08 -11.43 -16.43
N TYR A 125 -4.60 -10.76 -15.37
CA TYR A 125 -4.38 -9.32 -15.34
C TYR A 125 -3.01 -8.88 -15.83
N ARG A 126 -2.21 -9.78 -16.42
CA ARG A 126 -0.86 -9.51 -16.89
C ARG A 126 -0.77 -8.28 -17.83
N PRO A 127 -1.76 -8.01 -18.71
CA PRO A 127 -1.73 -6.81 -19.55
C PRO A 127 -1.84 -5.49 -18.78
N LEU A 128 -2.34 -5.51 -17.53
CA LEU A 128 -2.59 -4.30 -16.74
C LEU A 128 -1.34 -3.74 -16.07
N TYR A 129 -0.24 -4.49 -16.06
CA TYR A 129 0.98 -4.03 -15.42
C TYR A 129 2.23 -4.41 -16.18
N SER A 130 3.23 -3.56 -16.02
CA SER A 130 4.57 -3.80 -16.50
C SER A 130 5.56 -3.44 -15.42
N LEU A 131 6.71 -4.10 -15.46
CA LEU A 131 7.82 -3.79 -14.60
C LEU A 131 9.12 -3.94 -15.38
N TRP A 132 9.98 -2.94 -15.24
CA TRP A 132 11.28 -2.90 -15.90
C TRP A 132 12.35 -2.35 -14.97
N PHE A 133 13.57 -2.80 -15.22
CA PHE A 133 14.78 -2.41 -14.51
C PHE A 133 15.64 -1.61 -15.47
N GLU A 134 16.01 -0.41 -15.06
CA GLU A 134 16.96 0.43 -15.78
C GLU A 134 17.46 1.54 -14.87
N GLU A 135 18.64 2.09 -15.19
CA GLU A 135 19.21 3.26 -14.52
C GLU A 135 19.25 3.16 -12.99
N GLY A 136 19.52 1.96 -12.46
CA GLY A 136 19.59 1.71 -11.01
C GLY A 136 18.24 1.70 -10.29
N HIS A 137 17.14 1.58 -11.01
CA HIS A 137 15.78 1.55 -10.47
C HIS A 137 14.96 0.39 -11.04
N VAL A 138 13.96 -0.04 -10.29
CA VAL A 138 12.82 -0.80 -10.80
C VAL A 138 11.62 0.13 -10.90
N TYR A 139 10.97 0.09 -12.04
CA TYR A 139 9.75 0.84 -12.32
C TYR A 139 8.58 -0.13 -12.36
N PHE A 140 7.49 0.24 -11.71
CA PHE A 140 6.24 -0.49 -11.72
C PHE A 140 5.16 0.40 -12.29
N HIS A 141 4.64 0.03 -13.45
CA HIS A 141 3.57 0.75 -14.12
C HIS A 141 2.32 -0.11 -14.14
N PHE A 142 1.21 0.48 -13.70
CA PHE A 142 -0.10 -0.11 -13.78
C PHE A 142 -0.96 0.76 -14.71
N ASP A 143 -1.65 0.13 -15.66
CA ASP A 143 -2.54 0.77 -16.63
C ASP A 143 -3.80 -0.07 -16.80
N ILE A 144 -4.95 0.52 -16.44
CA ILE A 144 -6.26 -0.13 -16.56
C ILE A 144 -6.92 0.10 -17.92
N SER A 145 -6.35 0.98 -18.76
CA SER A 145 -6.87 1.30 -20.10
C SER A 145 -7.15 0.07 -20.98
N PRO A 146 -6.37 -1.04 -20.93
CA PRO A 146 -6.65 -2.24 -21.74
C PRO A 146 -7.99 -2.91 -21.43
N ILE A 147 -8.57 -2.65 -20.26
CA ILE A 147 -9.89 -3.16 -19.88
C ILE A 147 -10.91 -2.04 -19.68
N ALA A 148 -10.56 -0.77 -19.83
CA ALA A 148 -11.49 0.33 -19.65
C ALA A 148 -12.56 0.35 -20.75
N PRO A 149 -13.83 0.69 -20.44
CA PRO A 149 -14.88 0.77 -21.44
C PRO A 149 -14.54 1.81 -22.51
N GLU A 150 -14.92 1.53 -23.75
CA GLU A 150 -14.91 2.58 -24.77
C GLU A 150 -15.95 3.66 -24.42
N PRO A 151 -15.79 4.93 -24.86
CA PRO A 151 -16.68 6.03 -24.47
C PRO A 151 -18.18 5.82 -24.78
N HIS A 152 -18.51 4.84 -25.61
CA HIS A 152 -19.87 4.49 -26.02
C HIS A 152 -20.41 3.23 -25.31
N GLU A 153 -19.61 2.58 -24.49
CA GLU A 153 -19.98 1.41 -23.68
C GLU A 153 -20.36 1.90 -22.27
N ASN A 154 -21.65 2.14 -22.06
CA ASN A 154 -22.18 2.63 -20.78
C ASN A 154 -22.63 1.52 -19.82
N TRP A 155 -22.47 0.26 -20.23
CA TRP A 155 -22.83 -0.93 -19.46
C TRP A 155 -21.63 -1.49 -18.69
N TYR A 156 -20.43 -0.96 -18.86
CA TYR A 156 -19.23 -1.48 -18.20
C TYR A 156 -18.42 -0.34 -17.59
N PHE A 157 -17.70 -0.61 -16.51
CA PHE A 157 -16.74 0.33 -15.93
C PHE A 157 -15.43 -0.39 -15.57
N ALA A 158 -14.32 0.34 -15.65
CA ALA A 158 -13.07 -0.01 -14.98
C ALA A 158 -12.41 1.26 -14.45
N THR A 159 -11.97 1.24 -13.20
CA THR A 159 -11.35 2.41 -12.57
C THR A 159 -10.32 2.02 -11.52
N ILE A 160 -9.24 2.81 -11.41
CA ILE A 160 -8.31 2.72 -10.28
C ILE A 160 -9.01 3.35 -9.08
N THR A 161 -9.35 2.53 -8.08
CA THR A 161 -10.06 2.97 -6.87
C THR A 161 -9.10 3.39 -5.76
N HIS A 162 -7.86 2.88 -5.78
CA HIS A 162 -6.85 3.24 -4.81
C HIS A 162 -5.44 3.08 -5.38
N GLN A 163 -4.54 3.97 -4.95
CA GLN A 163 -3.11 3.86 -5.20
C GLN A 163 -2.35 4.44 -4.01
N GLU A 164 -1.38 3.70 -3.50
CA GLU A 164 -0.57 4.13 -2.35
C GLU A 164 0.80 3.42 -2.33
N ILE A 165 1.64 3.85 -1.39
CA ILE A 165 2.90 3.17 -1.07
C ILE A 165 2.78 2.68 0.38
N VAL A 166 2.59 1.38 0.56
CA VAL A 166 2.46 0.75 1.88
C VAL A 166 3.86 0.44 2.41
N GLY A 167 4.39 1.30 3.28
CA GLY A 167 5.78 1.22 3.70
C GLY A 167 6.74 1.56 2.55
N GLN A 168 7.21 0.54 1.82
CA GLN A 168 7.99 0.69 0.58
C GLN A 168 7.32 0.00 -0.62
N TYR A 169 6.19 -0.65 -0.43
CA TYR A 169 5.57 -1.48 -1.47
C TYR A 169 4.57 -0.64 -2.26
N PRO A 170 4.75 -0.46 -3.57
CA PRO A 170 3.75 0.22 -4.38
C PRO A 170 2.54 -0.70 -4.54
N TYR A 171 1.36 -0.13 -4.33
CA TYR A 171 0.10 -0.85 -4.28
C TYR A 171 -0.97 -0.10 -5.09
N VAL A 172 -1.73 -0.87 -5.87
CA VAL A 172 -2.84 -0.37 -6.69
C VAL A 172 -4.04 -1.27 -6.49
N ARG A 173 -5.21 -0.66 -6.29
CA ARG A 173 -6.52 -1.31 -6.27
C ARG A 173 -7.37 -0.77 -7.40
N TRP A 174 -8.10 -1.65 -8.05
CA TRP A 174 -9.04 -1.29 -9.11
C TRP A 174 -10.37 -2.02 -8.94
N ALA A 175 -11.39 -1.47 -9.59
CA ALA A 175 -12.69 -2.09 -9.72
C ALA A 175 -13.05 -2.19 -11.20
N ALA A 176 -13.69 -3.29 -11.59
CA ALA A 176 -14.22 -3.46 -12.93
C ALA A 176 -15.53 -4.27 -12.91
N GLY A 177 -16.51 -3.96 -13.76
CA GLY A 177 -17.82 -4.61 -13.72
C GLY A 177 -18.79 -4.14 -14.80
N ASP A 178 -19.90 -4.87 -14.93
CA ASP A 178 -21.05 -4.62 -15.83
C ASP A 178 -22.24 -4.07 -15.03
#